data_AF-A0A356FBV3-F1
#
_entry.id   AF-A0A356FBV3-F1
#
_cell.length_a   1.000
_cell.length_b   1.000
_cell.length_c   1.000
_cell.angle_alpha   90.00
_cell.angle_beta   90.00
_cell.angle_gamma   90.00
#
_symmetry.space_group_name_H-M   'P 1'
#
loop_
_entity.id
_entity.type
_entity.pdbx_description
1 polymer ?
#
loop_
_entity_poly.entity_id
_entity_poly.type
_entity_poly.pdbx_seq_one_letter_code
_entity_poly.pdbx_strand_id
1 'polypeptide(L)' 'LDGVAGCELEYVEVLSAATLGEFPGQVLNTSGEGVLVALAVIFDEVRLIDNIQVQDAGASDQVEPGSEGGS' A
#
# COMPACT_ATOMS: atom_id res chain seq x y z
N LEU A 1 8.59 1.72 -17.05
CA LEU A 1 8.78 0.24 -17.07
C LEU A 1 9.27 -0.17 -18.45
N ASP A 2 10.30 0.53 -18.94
CA ASP A 2 10.89 0.22 -20.24
C ASP A 2 12.00 -0.80 -19.99
N GLY A 3 11.77 -2.09 -20.26
CA GLY A 3 12.87 -3.06 -20.19
C GLY A 3 12.59 -4.55 -20.04
N VAL A 4 11.35 -5.01 -19.86
CA VAL A 4 11.06 -6.46 -19.89
C VAL A 4 10.38 -6.80 -21.21
N ALA A 5 11.14 -7.38 -22.15
CA ALA A 5 10.57 -7.86 -23.40
C ALA A 5 9.42 -8.84 -23.09
N GLY A 6 8.25 -8.60 -23.70
CA GLY A 6 7.06 -9.44 -23.55
C GLY A 6 6.13 -9.08 -22.38
N CYS A 7 6.43 -8.04 -21.58
CA CYS A 7 5.56 -7.60 -20.49
C CYS A 7 4.92 -6.24 -20.80
N GLU A 8 3.59 -6.21 -20.94
CA GLU A 8 2.79 -5.01 -21.15
C GLU A 8 1.96 -4.70 -19.89
N LEU A 9 2.04 -3.47 -19.40
CA LEU A 9 1.18 -3.01 -18.30
C LEU A 9 -0.21 -2.70 -18.85
N GLU A 10 -1.21 -3.48 -18.45
CA GLU A 10 -2.61 -3.25 -18.85
C GLU A 10 -3.31 -2.28 -17.90
N TYR A 11 -3.07 -2.46 -16.60
CA TYR A 11 -3.82 -1.77 -15.55
C TYR A 11 -2.96 -1.57 -14.31
N VAL A 12 -3.00 -0.36 -13.75
CA VAL A 12 -2.50 -0.07 -12.40
C VAL A 12 -3.41 0.98 -11.76
N GLU A 13 -3.96 0.67 -10.59
CA GLU A 13 -4.75 1.60 -9.80
C GLU A 13 -4.33 1.57 -8.34
N VAL A 14 -4.48 2.73 -7.71
CA VAL A 14 -4.26 2.94 -6.29
C VAL A 14 -5.61 3.24 -5.65
N LEU A 15 -6.06 2.34 -4.78
CA LEU A 15 -7.38 2.35 -4.18
C LEU A 15 -7.27 2.42 -2.66
N SER A 16 -8.32 2.90 -2.00
CA SER A 16 -8.49 2.66 -0.56
C SER A 16 -8.63 1.16 -0.31
N ALA A 17 -7.84 0.59 0.60
CA ALA A 17 -7.94 -0.83 0.89
C ALA A 17 -9.25 -1.19 1.64
N ALA A 18 -9.89 -0.22 2.28
CA ALA A 18 -11.15 -0.42 2.99
C ALA A 18 -12.37 -0.35 2.06
N THR A 19 -12.37 0.55 1.07
CA THR A 19 -13.55 0.82 0.23
C THR A 19 -13.42 0.36 -1.21
N LEU A 20 -12.20 0.02 -1.66
CA LEU A 20 -11.85 -0.20 -3.06
C LEU A 20 -12.19 0.99 -3.99
N GLY A 21 -12.48 2.16 -3.42
CA GLY A 21 -12.72 3.39 -4.15
C GLY A 21 -11.44 4.18 -4.37
N GLU A 22 -11.59 5.33 -5.03
CA GLU A 22 -10.51 6.27 -5.29
C GLU A 22 -9.77 6.64 -3.99
N PHE A 23 -8.44 6.50 -4.01
CA PHE A 23 -7.61 6.94 -2.91
C PHE A 23 -7.28 8.43 -3.06
N PRO A 24 -7.62 9.31 -2.08
CA PRO A 24 -7.56 10.76 -2.24
C PRO A 24 -6.15 11.37 -2.34
N GLY A 25 -5.11 10.55 -2.47
CA GLY A 25 -3.77 10.97 -2.92
C GLY A 25 -2.97 11.88 -1.98
N GLN A 26 -3.53 12.27 -0.84
CA GLN A 26 -2.89 13.19 0.10
C GLN A 26 -2.66 12.47 1.43
N VAL A 27 -1.45 11.94 1.55
CA VAL A 27 -0.83 11.43 2.78
C VAL A 27 -1.39 10.07 3.25
N LEU A 28 -0.52 9.05 3.22
CA LEU A 28 -0.72 7.69 3.76
C LEU A 28 -0.84 7.65 5.30
N ASN A 29 -1.17 8.79 5.92
CA ASN A 29 -1.00 9.06 7.33
C ASN A 29 -2.27 9.75 7.83
N THR A 30 -3.16 8.95 8.47
CA THR A 30 -4.00 9.31 9.64
C THR A 30 -5.18 8.35 9.85
N SER A 31 -5.69 7.66 8.81
CA SER A 31 -6.89 6.81 8.98
C SER A 31 -6.62 5.34 9.34
N GLY A 32 -5.40 4.83 9.13
CA GLY A 32 -5.07 3.41 9.30
C GLY A 32 -5.70 2.49 8.25
N GLU A 33 -6.45 3.04 7.28
CA GLU A 33 -7.24 2.25 6.32
C GLU A 33 -6.40 1.58 5.22
N GLY A 34 -5.12 1.93 5.12
CA GLY A 34 -4.20 1.34 4.16
C GLY A 34 -4.54 1.66 2.70
N VAL A 35 -3.59 1.33 1.82
CA VAL A 35 -3.68 1.52 0.38
C VAL A 35 -3.62 0.15 -0.29
N LEU A 36 -4.46 -0.06 -1.29
CA LEU A 36 -4.38 -1.22 -2.18
C LEU A 36 -3.81 -0.76 -3.53
N VAL A 37 -2.72 -1.37 -3.95
CA VAL A 37 -2.20 -1.23 -5.31
C VAL A 37 -2.65 -2.47 -6.08
N ALA A 38 -3.54 -2.30 -7.04
CA ALA A 38 -3.99 -3.37 -7.92
C ALA A 38 -3.29 -3.24 -9.28
N LEU A 39 -2.78 -4.34 -9.82
CA LEU A 39 -2.10 -4.36 -11.11
C LEU A 39 -2.50 -5.55 -11.98
N ALA A 40 -2.56 -5.32 -13.28
CA ALA A 40 -2.62 -6.38 -14.28
C ALA A 40 -1.56 -6.13 -15.35
N VAL A 41 -0.80 -7.18 -15.65
CA VAL A 41 0.20 -7.19 -16.71
C VAL A 41 -0.08 -8.35 -17.66
N ILE A 42 0.17 -8.13 -18.95
CA ILE A 42 0.14 -9.17 -19.96
C ILE A 42 1.58 -9.60 -20.20
N PHE A 43 1.87 -10.88 -19.96
CA PHE A 43 3.14 -11.51 -20.28
C PHE A 43 2.92 -12.52 -21.41
N ASP A 44 3.37 -12.17 -22.62
CA ASP A 44 3.03 -12.88 -23.86
C ASP A 44 1.51 -13.06 -24.05
N GLU A 45 0.97 -14.26 -23.82
CA GLU A 45 -0.46 -14.59 -23.93
C GLU A 45 -1.15 -14.75 -22.57
N VAL A 46 -0.43 -14.52 -21.46
CA VAL A 46 -0.91 -14.73 -20.10
C VAL A 46 -1.17 -13.40 -19.41
N ARG A 47 -2.39 -13.22 -18.90
CA ARG A 47 -2.75 -12.08 -18.05
C ARG A 47 -2.49 -12.40 -16.58
N LEU A 48 -1.48 -11.76 -16.00
CA LEU A 48 -1.16 -11.87 -14.59
C LEU A 48 -1.84 -10.73 -13.83
N ILE A 49 -2.48 -11.06 -12.71
CA ILE A 49 -3.16 -10.11 -11.83
C ILE A 49 -2.56 -10.27 -10.45
N ASP A 50 -2.16 -9.16 -9.84
CA ASP A 50 -1.70 -9.16 -8.46
C ASP A 50 -2.18 -7.90 -7.74
N ASN A 51 -2.15 -7.95 -6.41
CA ASN A 51 -2.44 -6.79 -5.58
C ASN A 51 -1.58 -6.78 -4.32
N ILE A 52 -1.20 -5.58 -3.90
CA ILE A 52 -0.40 -5.37 -2.71
C ILE A 52 -1.13 -4.37 -1.81
N GLN A 53 -1.40 -4.78 -0.57
CA GLN A 53 -1.92 -3.88 0.45
C GLN A 53 -0.76 -3.31 1.26
N VAL A 54 -0.71 -1.97 1.35
CA VAL A 54 0.28 -1.22 2.13
C VAL A 54 -0.44 -0.55 3.30
N GLN A 55 -0.03 -0.86 4.52
CA GLN A 55 -0.51 -0.20 5.73
C GLN A 55 0.68 0.40 6.47
N ASP A 56 0.52 1.61 7.02
CA ASP A 56 1.48 2.13 7.99
C ASP A 56 1.31 1.31 9.27
N ALA A 57 2.28 0.44 9.55
CA ALA A 57 2.41 -0.21 10.84
C ALA A 57 2.85 0.88 11.81
N GLY A 58 1.87 1.62 12.36
CA GLY A 58 2.07 2.88 13.07
C GLY A 58 3.38 2.93 13.85
N ALA A 59 4.10 4.06 13.69
CA ALA A 59 5.31 4.37 14.43
C ALA A 59 5.21 3.80 15.83
N SER A 60 6.10 2.85 16.14
CA SER A 60 6.23 2.30 17.47
C SER A 60 6.70 3.43 18.39
N ASP A 61 5.77 4.20 18.93
CA ASP A 61 5.99 4.99 20.13
C ASP A 61 6.14 3.99 21.29
N GLN A 62 7.31 3.34 21.36
CA GLN A 62 7.82 2.86 22.63
C GLN A 62 8.42 4.04 23.37
N VAL A 63 7.55 4.86 23.97
CA VAL A 63 7.94 5.77 25.03
C VAL A 63 7.48 5.12 26.33
N GLU A 64 8.35 4.32 26.94
CA GLU A 64 8.32 4.13 28.39
C GLU A 64 9.37 5.09 29.00
N PRO A 65 8.99 6.29 29.47
CA PRO A 65 9.79 6.98 30.46
C PRO A 65 9.42 6.38 31.82
N GLY A 66 10.40 5.77 32.46
CA GLY A 66 10.28 5.02 33.70
C GLY A 66 9.42 5.69 34.77
N SER A 67 8.69 4.84 35.47
CA SER A 67 8.07 5.12 36.76
C SER A 67 9.16 5.40 37.80
N GLU A 68 9.53 6.66 38.02
CA GLU A 68 10.14 7.07 39.29
C GLU A 68 9.51 8.39 39.76
N GLY A 69 8.56 8.24 40.69
CA GLY A 69 7.89 9.33 41.37
C GLY A 69 7.38 8.87 42.73
N GLY A 70 8.24 8.17 43.48
CA GLY A 70 8.05 7.91 44.90
C GLY A 70 8.76 8.99 45.70
N SER A 71 8.00 9.81 46.42
CA SER A 71 8.34 10.44 47.71
C SER A 71 7.08 11.04 48.31
#